data_AF-A0A124GR63-F1
#
_entry.id   AF-A0A124GR63-F1
#
_cell.length_a   1.000
_cell.length_b   1.000
_cell.length_c   1.000
_cell.angle_alpha   90.00
_cell.angle_beta   90.00
_cell.angle_gamma   90.00
#
_symmetry.space_group_name_H-M   'P 1'
#
loop_
_entity.id
_entity.type
_entity.pdbx_description
1 polymer ?
#
loop_
_entity_poly.entity_id
_entity_poly.type
_entity_poly.pdbx_seq_one_letter_code
_entity_poly.pdbx_strand_id
1 'polypeptide(L)'
;MELLEKFPPGMVLSRVAEDLNNHHGHLRVALSTSHVAYKEVLTATLNCVRELPGRILLPTTNPVRRALLKKMALESQDSLKDPAPFSSIRLIRTTGQLNPEDFPPPASPNRRALLKKYHDENIPSLREPYILNLPTLRTENTLTAIVGNAMVTPLEWGPGLPECKLSAVEMLWDTGAYISIITRDLLNEEFQAHLSDPINEPCGLGTCVQVSFKVEFSNSLFHMDIIAVVVEPDTIPNLRSGIMLGQRGCIDALQYRSISRSIFLAKGDPIDERY
;
A
#
# COMPACT_ATOMS: atom_id res chain seq x y z
N MET A 1 24.30 23.17 -20.39
CA MET A 1 23.03 23.72 -20.88
C MET A 1 21.99 22.62 -20.77
N GLU A 2 21.00 22.77 -19.88
CA GLU A 2 19.89 21.81 -19.77
C GLU A 2 19.02 21.91 -21.03
N LEU A 3 18.80 20.78 -21.71
CA LEU A 3 17.92 20.71 -22.86
C LEU A 3 16.48 20.86 -22.37
N LEU A 4 15.78 21.89 -22.86
CA LEU A 4 14.35 22.07 -22.61
C LEU A 4 13.56 20.86 -23.14
N GLU A 5 12.95 20.10 -22.24
CA GLU A 5 12.05 19.01 -22.59
C GLU A 5 10.74 19.57 -23.19
N LYS A 6 10.30 19.02 -24.33
CA LYS A 6 9.10 19.46 -25.05
C LYS A 6 7.99 18.44 -24.87
N PHE A 7 6.83 18.89 -24.42
CA PHE A 7 5.66 18.05 -24.17
C PHE A 7 4.48 18.47 -25.05
N PRO A 8 3.67 17.52 -25.56
CA PRO A 8 2.40 17.85 -26.21
C PRO A 8 1.46 18.55 -25.22
N PRO A 9 0.81 19.68 -25.60
CA PRO A 9 -0.08 20.41 -24.69
C PRO A 9 -1.19 19.55 -24.09
N GLY A 10 -1.79 18.66 -24.89
CA GLY A 10 -2.83 17.73 -24.42
C GLY A 10 -2.34 16.83 -23.30
N MET A 11 -1.12 16.29 -23.39
CA MET A 11 -0.55 15.43 -22.33
C MET A 11 -0.36 16.19 -21.02
N VAL A 12 0.16 17.42 -21.11
CA VAL A 12 0.37 18.28 -19.93
C VAL A 12 -0.98 18.61 -19.28
N LEU A 13 -1.96 19.06 -20.08
CA LEU A 13 -3.29 19.42 -19.60
C LEU A 13 -4.04 18.22 -19.00
N SER A 14 -3.95 17.03 -19.61
CA SER A 14 -4.52 15.81 -19.05
C SER A 14 -3.92 15.48 -17.68
N ARG A 15 -2.59 15.62 -17.52
CA ARG A 15 -1.95 15.32 -16.24
C ARG A 15 -2.33 16.32 -15.15
N VAL A 16 -2.45 17.60 -15.51
CA VAL A 16 -2.99 18.64 -14.60
C VAL A 16 -4.44 18.32 -14.23
N ALA A 17 -5.27 17.91 -15.18
CA ALA A 17 -6.67 17.58 -14.92
C ALA A 17 -6.83 16.39 -13.97
N GLU A 18 -6.03 15.33 -14.15
CA GLU A 18 -6.01 14.19 -13.22
C GLU A 18 -5.60 14.62 -11.80
N ASP A 19 -4.54 15.41 -11.69
CA ASP A 19 -4.02 15.86 -10.40
C ASP A 19 -5.03 16.75 -9.65
N LEU A 20 -5.68 17.67 -10.38
CA LEU A 20 -6.75 18.51 -9.85
C LEU A 20 -7.98 17.69 -9.43
N ASN A 21 -8.37 16.67 -10.18
CA ASN A 21 -9.49 15.81 -9.80
C ASN A 21 -9.19 15.03 -8.52
N ASN A 22 -7.97 14.52 -8.36
CA ASN A 22 -7.57 13.71 -7.22
C ASN A 22 -7.45 14.53 -5.92
N HIS A 23 -6.90 15.75 -6.00
CA HIS A 23 -6.59 16.56 -4.80
C HIS A 23 -7.55 17.73 -4.58
N HIS A 24 -8.20 18.20 -5.65
CA HIS A 24 -9.03 19.41 -5.65
C HIS A 24 -10.37 19.19 -6.37
N GLY A 25 -10.92 17.98 -6.33
CA GLY A 25 -12.15 17.60 -7.03
C GLY A 25 -13.43 18.35 -6.62
N HIS A 26 -13.35 19.22 -5.60
CA HIS A 26 -14.42 20.14 -5.21
C HIS A 26 -14.44 21.45 -6.02
N LEU A 27 -13.35 21.81 -6.70
CA LEU A 27 -13.27 23.04 -7.50
C LEU A 27 -14.18 22.95 -8.72
N ARG A 28 -14.79 24.08 -9.08
CA ARG A 28 -15.69 24.19 -10.24
C ARG A 28 -15.33 25.45 -11.03
N VAL A 29 -15.29 25.31 -12.34
CA VAL A 29 -15.07 26.43 -13.26
C VAL A 29 -16.42 26.82 -13.85
N ALA A 30 -16.78 28.09 -13.72
CA ALA A 30 -17.95 28.64 -14.39
C ALA A 30 -17.57 29.04 -15.82
N LEU A 31 -18.36 28.59 -16.79
CA LEU A 31 -18.20 28.91 -18.20
C LEU A 31 -19.48 29.56 -18.71
N SER A 32 -19.36 30.48 -19.67
CA SER A 32 -20.49 31.27 -20.16
C SER A 32 -21.53 30.42 -20.90
N THR A 33 -21.09 29.36 -21.60
CA THR A 33 -21.94 28.43 -22.35
C THR A 33 -21.33 27.03 -22.41
N SER A 34 -22.06 26.05 -22.95
CA SER A 34 -21.55 24.69 -23.25
C SER A 34 -20.62 24.63 -24.47
N HIS A 35 -20.59 25.67 -25.30
CA HIS A 35 -19.76 25.77 -26.51
C HIS A 35 -18.78 26.94 -26.38
N VAL A 36 -17.69 26.71 -25.67
CA VAL A 36 -16.69 27.75 -25.34
C VAL A 36 -15.38 27.53 -26.09
N ALA A 37 -14.70 28.63 -26.40
CA ALA A 37 -13.39 28.61 -27.05
C ALA A 37 -12.31 28.12 -26.09
N TYR A 38 -11.27 27.44 -26.60
CA TYR A 38 -10.15 26.93 -25.80
C TYR A 38 -9.51 27.99 -24.90
N LYS A 39 -9.35 29.21 -25.42
CA LYS A 39 -8.77 30.33 -24.66
C LYS A 39 -9.61 30.68 -23.42
N GLU A 40 -10.93 30.67 -23.55
CA GLU A 40 -11.85 30.96 -22.45
C GLU A 40 -11.76 29.87 -21.38
N VAL A 41 -11.80 28.60 -21.79
CA VAL A 41 -11.65 27.44 -20.89
C VAL A 41 -10.32 27.51 -20.13
N LEU A 42 -9.19 27.65 -20.83
CA LEU A 42 -7.87 27.68 -20.20
C LEU A 42 -7.70 28.88 -19.26
N THR A 43 -8.26 30.04 -19.60
CA THR A 43 -8.19 31.23 -18.74
C THR A 43 -9.04 31.05 -17.49
N ALA A 44 -10.26 30.53 -17.63
CA ALA A 44 -11.15 30.27 -16.51
C ALA A 44 -10.58 29.21 -15.56
N THR A 45 -10.02 28.12 -16.10
CA THR A 45 -9.32 27.10 -15.32
C THR A 45 -8.10 27.67 -14.62
N LEU A 46 -7.26 28.45 -15.31
CA LEU A 46 -6.08 29.08 -14.71
C LEU A 46 -6.46 30.01 -13.55
N ASN A 47 -7.49 30.84 -13.71
CA ASN A 47 -7.97 31.71 -12.65
C ASN A 47 -8.46 30.92 -11.42
N CYS A 48 -9.05 29.75 -11.63
CA CYS A 48 -9.52 28.89 -10.55
C CYS A 48 -8.37 28.23 -9.77
N VAL A 49 -7.24 27.93 -10.42
CA VAL A 49 -6.14 27.13 -9.82
C VAL A 49 -4.88 27.94 -9.53
N ARG A 50 -4.88 29.24 -9.82
CA ARG A 50 -3.69 30.12 -9.79
C ARG A 50 -2.92 30.10 -8.47
N GLU A 51 -3.61 29.94 -7.35
CA GLU A 51 -3.03 30.01 -6.00
C GLU A 51 -2.77 28.65 -5.37
N LEU A 52 -3.05 27.54 -6.07
CA LEU A 52 -2.86 26.21 -5.52
C LEU A 52 -1.38 25.82 -5.54
N PRO A 53 -0.78 25.47 -4.39
CA PRO A 53 0.57 24.91 -4.38
C PRO A 53 0.53 23.48 -4.91
N GLY A 54 1.09 23.26 -6.11
CA GLY A 54 1.10 21.95 -6.73
C GLY A 54 2.25 21.78 -7.72
N ARG A 55 2.73 20.55 -7.87
CA ARG A 55 3.70 20.17 -8.90
C ARG A 55 3.22 18.88 -9.55
N ILE A 56 3.07 18.91 -10.87
CA ILE A 56 2.80 17.71 -11.64
C ILE A 56 4.11 17.07 -12.09
N LEU A 57 4.18 15.75 -12.01
CA LEU A 57 5.26 14.96 -12.58
C LEU A 57 4.89 14.55 -14.00
N LEU A 58 5.69 15.00 -14.97
CA LEU A 58 5.58 14.59 -16.37
C LEU A 58 6.55 13.44 -16.66
N PRO A 59 6.17 12.45 -17.49
CA PRO A 59 7.05 11.36 -17.89
C PRO A 59 8.23 11.89 -18.70
N THR A 60 9.42 11.29 -18.57
CA THR A 60 10.61 11.77 -19.30
C THR A 60 10.44 11.67 -20.82
N THR A 61 10.79 12.75 -21.54
CA THR A 61 10.82 12.77 -23.01
C THR A 61 12.17 12.37 -23.59
N ASN A 62 13.19 12.23 -22.74
CA ASN A 62 14.53 11.86 -23.17
C ASN A 62 14.52 10.43 -23.77
N PRO A 63 14.79 10.27 -25.08
CA PRO A 63 14.69 8.98 -25.75
C PRO A 63 15.74 7.98 -25.24
N VAL A 64 16.92 8.46 -24.83
CA VAL A 64 17.98 7.61 -24.24
C VAL A 64 17.55 7.12 -22.87
N ARG A 65 17.01 8.01 -22.02
CA ARG A 65 16.48 7.63 -20.71
C ARG A 65 15.27 6.72 -20.83
N ARG A 66 14.38 6.97 -21.79
CA ARG A 66 13.22 6.12 -22.07
C ARG A 66 13.63 4.75 -22.61
N ALA A 67 14.62 4.68 -23.50
CA ALA A 67 15.17 3.42 -23.98
C ALA A 67 15.88 2.65 -22.86
N LEU A 68 16.61 3.34 -21.98
CA LEU A 68 17.23 2.76 -20.79
C LEU A 68 16.18 2.21 -19.81
N LEU A 69 15.15 2.99 -19.50
CA LEU A 69 14.04 2.56 -18.64
C LEU A 69 13.27 1.39 -19.25
N LYS A 70 13.04 1.41 -20.58
CA LYS A 70 12.42 0.31 -21.31
C LYS A 70 13.30 -0.94 -21.28
N LYS A 71 14.61 -0.80 -21.47
CA LYS A 71 15.58 -1.90 -21.37
C LYS A 71 15.61 -2.49 -19.96
N MET A 72 15.67 -1.64 -18.93
CA MET A 72 15.59 -2.07 -17.53
C MET A 72 14.27 -2.79 -17.21
N ALA A 73 13.14 -2.30 -17.73
CA ALA A 73 11.84 -2.94 -17.55
C ALA A 73 11.76 -4.31 -18.25
N LEU A 74 12.30 -4.41 -19.48
CA LEU A 74 12.38 -5.67 -20.23
C LEU A 74 13.33 -6.68 -19.57
N GLU A 75 14.50 -6.23 -19.10
CA GLU A 75 15.44 -7.07 -18.33
C GLU A 75 14.80 -7.60 -17.04
N SER A 76 13.99 -6.76 -16.37
CA SER A 76 13.21 -7.16 -15.18
C SER A 76 12.13 -8.19 -15.53
N GLN A 77 11.59 -8.12 -16.75
CA GLN A 77 10.58 -9.05 -17.26
C GLN A 77 11.17 -10.38 -17.73
N ASP A 78 12.40 -10.38 -18.25
CA ASP A 78 13.11 -11.60 -18.63
C ASP A 78 13.60 -12.36 -17.38
N SER A 79 13.98 -11.68 -16.29
CA SER A 79 14.23 -12.33 -14.99
C SER A 79 12.98 -12.95 -14.34
N LEU A 80 11.78 -12.60 -14.81
CA LEU A 80 10.51 -13.19 -14.38
C LEU A 80 10.09 -14.43 -15.19
N LYS A 81 10.81 -14.75 -16.27
CA LYS A 81 10.54 -15.93 -17.12
C LYS A 81 11.25 -17.19 -16.66
N ASP A 82 12.18 -17.08 -15.71
CA ASP A 82 12.77 -18.26 -15.08
C ASP A 82 11.74 -18.86 -14.09
N PRO A 83 11.28 -20.11 -14.31
CA PRO A 83 10.24 -20.74 -13.51
C PRO A 83 10.80 -21.28 -12.18
N ALA A 84 11.91 -20.74 -11.68
CA ALA A 84 12.37 -21.08 -10.35
C ALA A 84 11.29 -20.60 -9.38
N PRO A 85 10.68 -21.47 -8.56
CA PRO A 85 9.77 -21.02 -7.54
C PRO A 85 10.57 -20.07 -6.66
N PHE A 86 10.28 -18.77 -6.74
CA PHE A 86 10.86 -17.75 -5.89
C PHE A 86 10.28 -17.93 -4.47
N SER A 87 10.66 -19.03 -3.82
CA SER A 87 10.18 -19.43 -2.49
C SER A 87 11.15 -19.03 -1.37
N SER A 88 12.27 -18.39 -1.72
CA SER A 88 13.27 -17.98 -0.74
C SER A 88 12.84 -16.65 -0.11
N ILE A 89 12.02 -16.74 0.94
CA ILE A 89 11.72 -15.62 1.82
C ILE A 89 12.93 -15.41 2.74
N ARG A 90 13.38 -14.16 2.86
CA ARG A 90 14.39 -13.77 3.85
C ARG A 90 13.76 -12.91 4.92
N LEU A 91 13.80 -13.41 6.15
CA LEU A 91 13.37 -12.67 7.33
C LEU A 91 14.32 -11.48 7.58
N ILE A 92 13.75 -10.30 7.84
CA ILE A 92 14.52 -9.15 8.32
C ILE A 92 15.01 -9.47 9.75
N ARG A 93 16.22 -10.03 9.86
CA ARG A 93 17.00 -10.21 11.10
C ARG A 93 16.16 -10.35 12.38
N THR A 94 15.59 -11.54 12.60
CA THR A 94 14.76 -11.87 13.76
C THR A 94 15.61 -12.49 14.88
N THR A 95 15.88 -11.71 15.93
CA THR A 95 16.20 -12.26 17.25
C THR A 95 15.44 -11.46 18.31
N GLY A 96 14.27 -11.94 18.72
CA GLY A 96 13.45 -11.41 19.83
C GLY A 96 12.05 -12.03 19.79
N GLN A 97 11.46 -12.42 20.94
CA GLN A 97 10.56 -11.73 21.89
C GLN A 97 9.05 -11.92 21.66
N LEU A 98 8.58 -12.19 20.43
CA LEU A 98 7.17 -12.55 20.22
C LEU A 98 6.87 -13.95 20.79
N ASN A 99 6.05 -14.02 21.85
CA ASN A 99 5.45 -15.29 22.23
C ASN A 99 4.30 -15.65 21.27
N PRO A 100 4.09 -16.93 20.94
CA PRO A 100 2.95 -17.36 20.10
C PRO A 100 1.58 -16.94 20.66
N GLU A 101 1.50 -16.71 21.98
CA GLU A 101 0.29 -16.29 22.68
C GLU A 101 0.08 -14.77 22.70
N ASP A 102 1.07 -13.98 22.26
CA ASP A 102 1.03 -12.53 22.30
C ASP A 102 0.28 -11.96 21.09
N PHE A 103 -1.04 -12.07 21.09
CA PHE A 103 -1.89 -11.43 20.07
C PHE A 103 -2.14 -9.96 20.39
N PRO A 104 -2.22 -9.10 19.37
CA PRO A 104 -2.67 -7.72 19.58
C PRO A 104 -4.11 -7.71 20.12
N PRO A 105 -4.46 -6.77 21.02
CA PRO A 105 -5.85 -6.57 21.37
C PRO A 105 -6.64 -6.13 20.14
N PRO A 106 -7.91 -6.52 20.00
CA PRO A 106 -8.74 -6.02 18.92
C PRO A 106 -8.84 -4.50 19.01
N ALA A 107 -8.83 -3.81 17.86
CA ALA A 107 -8.91 -2.36 17.84
C ALA A 107 -10.19 -1.85 18.52
N SER A 108 -10.09 -0.72 19.21
CA SER A 108 -11.23 -0.13 19.92
C SER A 108 -12.37 0.24 18.95
N PRO A 109 -13.66 0.21 19.36
CA PRO A 109 -14.78 0.53 18.47
C PRO A 109 -14.62 1.87 17.74
N ASN A 110 -14.09 2.88 18.44
CA ASN A 110 -13.80 4.20 17.85
C ASN A 110 -12.72 4.14 16.77
N ARG A 111 -11.64 3.35 16.99
CA ARG A 111 -10.57 3.15 16.01
C ARG A 111 -11.10 2.40 14.79
N ARG A 112 -11.96 1.41 14.98
CA ARG A 112 -12.61 0.64 13.90
C ARG A 112 -13.51 1.52 13.04
N ALA A 113 -14.39 2.30 13.68
CA ALA A 113 -15.26 3.24 12.99
C ALA A 113 -14.47 4.27 12.20
N LEU A 114 -13.36 4.75 12.77
CA LEU A 114 -12.44 5.67 12.09
C LEU A 114 -11.76 5.02 10.88
N LEU A 115 -11.25 3.79 11.00
CA LEU A 115 -10.65 3.06 9.88
C LEU A 115 -11.67 2.80 8.77
N LYS A 116 -12.89 2.39 9.11
CA LYS A 116 -14.00 2.20 8.17
C LYS A 116 -14.32 3.51 7.45
N LYS A 117 -14.50 4.61 8.19
CA LYS A 117 -14.75 5.94 7.61
C LYS A 117 -13.64 6.38 6.65
N TYR A 118 -12.37 6.24 7.04
CA TYR A 118 -11.23 6.58 6.17
C TYR A 118 -11.17 5.69 4.92
N HIS A 119 -11.59 4.44 5.03
CA HIS A 119 -11.70 3.52 3.91
C HIS A 119 -12.82 3.95 2.96
N ASP A 120 -14.02 4.21 3.48
CA ASP A 120 -15.21 4.61 2.71
C ASP A 120 -15.02 5.96 2.01
N GLU A 121 -14.31 6.91 2.63
CA GLU A 121 -13.97 8.21 2.03
C GLU A 121 -12.89 8.12 0.94
N ASN A 122 -12.07 7.05 0.97
CA ASN A 122 -10.94 6.86 0.06
C ASN A 122 -11.00 5.47 -0.58
N ILE A 123 -12.20 5.08 -1.06
CA ILE A 123 -12.35 3.87 -1.86
C ILE A 123 -11.42 4.02 -3.05
N PRO A 124 -10.39 3.16 -3.20
CA PRO A 124 -9.48 3.28 -4.32
C PRO A 124 -10.31 3.17 -5.60
N SER A 125 -10.23 4.17 -6.48
CA SER A 125 -10.67 4.00 -7.86
C SER A 125 -10.07 2.70 -8.38
N LEU A 126 -10.92 1.81 -8.91
CA LEU A 126 -10.61 0.44 -9.37
C LEU A 126 -9.15 0.29 -9.83
N ARG A 127 -8.26 -0.01 -8.89
CA ARG A 127 -6.88 -0.39 -9.19
C ARG A 127 -6.80 -1.83 -8.78
N GLU A 128 -6.46 -2.67 -9.74
CA GLU A 128 -6.11 -4.05 -9.49
C GLU A 128 -5.19 -4.08 -8.26
N PRO A 129 -5.45 -4.96 -7.28
CA PRO A 129 -4.71 -4.98 -6.02
C PRO A 129 -3.21 -5.18 -6.25
N TYR A 130 -2.84 -5.68 -7.44
CA TYR A 130 -1.47 -5.93 -7.83
C TYR A 130 -1.28 -5.78 -9.35
N ILE A 131 -0.42 -4.86 -9.80
CA ILE A 131 -0.17 -4.59 -11.26
C ILE A 131 1.18 -5.16 -11.72
N LEU A 132 2.05 -5.61 -10.80
CA LEU A 132 3.44 -5.98 -11.11
C LEU A 132 3.76 -7.34 -10.50
N ASN A 133 4.57 -8.20 -11.11
CA ASN A 133 5.09 -9.37 -10.39
C ASN A 133 6.06 -8.89 -9.31
N LEU A 134 5.96 -9.43 -8.08
CA LEU A 134 6.86 -9.16 -6.95
C LEU A 134 8.32 -9.34 -7.38
N PRO A 135 9.10 -8.26 -7.59
CA PRO A 135 10.50 -8.42 -7.92
C PRO A 135 11.25 -8.81 -6.65
N THR A 136 12.02 -9.89 -6.70
CA THR A 136 13.02 -10.17 -5.66
C THR A 136 13.98 -8.99 -5.52
N LEU A 137 14.52 -8.75 -4.31
CA LEU A 137 15.57 -7.75 -4.14
C LEU A 137 16.69 -8.00 -5.17
N ARG A 138 17.05 -6.97 -5.95
CA ARG A 138 18.02 -7.02 -7.08
C ARG A 138 19.35 -7.69 -6.74
N THR A 139 19.71 -7.75 -5.47
CA THR A 139 20.97 -8.28 -4.97
C THR A 139 20.86 -9.66 -4.32
N GLU A 140 19.66 -10.16 -4.00
CA GLU A 140 19.53 -11.33 -3.11
C GLU A 140 18.57 -12.43 -3.60
N ASN A 141 17.82 -12.25 -4.70
CA ASN A 141 16.82 -13.22 -5.17
C ASN A 141 15.81 -13.66 -4.08
N THR A 142 15.64 -12.86 -3.01
CA THR A 142 14.74 -13.15 -1.91
C THR A 142 13.74 -12.02 -1.73
N LEU A 143 12.51 -12.38 -1.34
CA LEU A 143 11.52 -11.41 -0.88
C LEU A 143 11.68 -11.16 0.61
N THR A 144 11.55 -9.91 1.01
CA THR A 144 11.68 -9.49 2.39
C THR A 144 10.40 -9.81 3.15
N ALA A 145 10.51 -10.62 4.19
CA ALA A 145 9.39 -10.87 5.11
C ALA A 145 9.70 -10.46 6.54
N ILE A 146 8.62 -10.23 7.26
CA ILE A 146 8.57 -10.04 8.70
C ILE A 146 7.65 -11.11 9.30
N VAL A 147 7.87 -11.45 10.55
CA VAL A 147 7.01 -12.36 11.31
C VAL A 147 6.25 -11.56 12.34
N GLY A 148 4.99 -11.92 12.54
CA GLY A 148 4.17 -11.32 13.57
C GLY A 148 2.96 -12.16 13.91
N ASN A 149 2.28 -11.77 14.98
CA ASN A 149 0.96 -12.29 15.31
C ASN A 149 -0.09 -11.34 14.76
N ALA A 150 -1.09 -11.89 14.07
CA ALA A 150 -2.20 -11.13 13.51
C ALA A 150 -3.53 -11.60 14.08
N MET A 151 -4.43 -10.65 14.28
CA MET A 151 -5.84 -10.87 14.56
C MET A 151 -6.64 -10.31 13.39
N VAL A 152 -7.40 -11.18 12.73
CA VAL A 152 -8.30 -10.82 11.63
C VAL A 152 -9.72 -10.81 12.15
N THR A 153 -10.43 -9.71 11.90
CA THR A 153 -11.84 -9.53 12.27
C THR A 153 -12.63 -8.96 11.09
N PRO A 154 -13.96 -9.20 11.00
CA PRO A 154 -14.77 -8.62 9.95
C PRO A 154 -14.72 -7.09 10.02
N LEU A 155 -14.90 -6.41 8.89
CA LEU A 155 -14.86 -4.94 8.87
C LEU A 155 -15.96 -4.34 9.76
N GLU A 156 -17.14 -4.96 9.74
CA GLU A 156 -18.21 -4.66 10.68
C GLU A 156 -17.95 -5.36 12.01
N TRP A 157 -18.11 -4.65 13.13
CA TRP A 157 -17.93 -5.25 14.45
C TRP A 157 -19.26 -5.47 15.15
N GLY A 158 -19.44 -6.68 15.66
CA GLY A 158 -20.55 -7.07 16.50
C GLY A 158 -20.13 -8.21 17.43
N PRO A 159 -20.68 -8.29 18.65
CA PRO A 159 -20.45 -9.43 19.52
C PRO A 159 -20.94 -10.72 18.84
N GLY A 160 -20.12 -11.76 18.85
CA GLY A 160 -20.41 -13.05 18.22
C GLY A 160 -19.98 -13.18 16.76
N LEU A 161 -19.34 -12.16 16.18
CA LEU A 161 -18.69 -12.28 14.87
C LEU A 161 -17.39 -13.11 14.97
N PRO A 162 -17.03 -13.86 13.92
CA PRO A 162 -15.87 -14.73 13.95
C PRO A 162 -14.57 -13.92 14.05
N GLU A 163 -13.58 -14.45 14.74
CA GLU A 163 -12.22 -13.90 14.82
C GLU A 163 -11.23 -14.96 14.35
N CYS A 164 -10.21 -14.56 13.59
CA CYS A 164 -9.17 -15.47 13.13
C CYS A 164 -7.80 -15.01 13.64
N LYS A 165 -7.17 -15.87 14.44
CA LYS A 165 -5.85 -15.67 15.04
C LYS A 165 -4.79 -16.35 14.18
N LEU A 166 -3.79 -15.59 13.74
CA LEU A 166 -2.67 -16.08 12.96
C LEU A 166 -1.39 -15.88 13.76
N SER A 167 -0.83 -16.95 14.32
CA SER A 167 0.42 -16.91 15.08
C SER A 167 1.63 -17.05 14.17
N ALA A 168 2.68 -16.28 14.45
CA ALA A 168 3.96 -16.31 13.74
C ALA A 168 3.83 -16.32 12.21
N VAL A 169 2.87 -15.57 11.67
CA VAL A 169 2.60 -15.53 10.24
C VAL A 169 3.69 -14.73 9.52
N GLU A 170 4.19 -15.29 8.42
CA GLU A 170 5.15 -14.62 7.54
C GLU A 170 4.44 -13.64 6.61
N MET A 171 4.70 -12.35 6.83
CA MET A 171 4.11 -11.27 6.07
C MET A 171 5.16 -10.66 5.16
N LEU A 172 4.82 -10.48 3.88
CA LEU A 172 5.71 -9.77 2.97
C LEU A 172 5.62 -8.27 3.25
N TRP A 173 6.79 -7.67 3.37
CA TRP A 173 6.93 -6.23 3.33
C TRP A 173 7.06 -5.82 1.87
N ASP A 174 5.92 -5.67 1.20
CA ASP A 174 5.90 -5.31 -0.21
C ASP A 174 5.29 -3.92 -0.42
N THR A 175 6.15 -2.97 -0.77
CA THR A 175 5.74 -1.62 -1.11
C THR A 175 5.16 -1.53 -2.53
N GLY A 176 5.00 -2.61 -3.27
CA GLY A 176 4.28 -2.61 -4.56
C GLY A 176 2.76 -2.51 -4.40
N ALA A 177 2.20 -3.12 -3.36
CA ALA A 177 0.76 -3.10 -3.09
C ALA A 177 0.31 -1.77 -2.48
N TYR A 178 -0.75 -1.17 -3.02
CA TYR A 178 -1.34 0.04 -2.43
C TYR A 178 -2.10 -0.29 -1.13
N ILE A 179 -2.93 -1.34 -1.17
CA ILE A 179 -3.70 -1.86 -0.03
C ILE A 179 -3.09 -3.16 0.46
N SER A 180 -3.28 -3.49 1.75
CA SER A 180 -2.82 -4.77 2.27
C SER A 180 -3.71 -5.91 1.77
N ILE A 181 -3.11 -7.07 1.57
CA ILE A 181 -3.76 -8.25 1.02
C ILE A 181 -3.58 -9.41 1.99
N ILE A 182 -4.63 -10.19 2.18
CA ILE A 182 -4.59 -11.47 2.88
C ILE A 182 -5.18 -12.54 1.97
N THR A 183 -4.50 -13.68 1.85
CA THR A 183 -5.06 -14.79 1.10
C THR A 183 -6.16 -15.49 1.88
N ARG A 184 -7.20 -15.92 1.19
CA ARG A 184 -8.37 -16.56 1.79
C ARG A 184 -8.05 -17.84 2.55
N ASP A 185 -7.09 -18.62 2.05
CA ASP A 185 -6.66 -19.89 2.62
C ASP A 185 -5.97 -19.77 3.99
N LEU A 186 -5.54 -18.56 4.39
CA LEU A 186 -5.06 -18.30 5.75
C LEU A 186 -6.18 -18.19 6.78
N LEU A 187 -7.42 -17.92 6.34
CA LEU A 187 -8.55 -17.73 7.25
C LEU A 187 -9.13 -19.10 7.65
N ASN A 188 -9.61 -19.22 8.88
CA ASN A 188 -10.26 -20.47 9.33
C ASN A 188 -11.62 -20.67 8.61
N GLU A 189 -12.10 -21.92 8.61
CA GLU A 189 -13.33 -22.30 7.88
C GLU A 189 -14.56 -21.48 8.30
N GLU A 190 -14.70 -21.21 9.60
CA GLU A 190 -15.80 -20.40 10.15
C GLU A 190 -15.79 -18.97 9.58
N PHE A 191 -14.61 -18.34 9.54
CA PHE A 191 -14.43 -17.01 9.01
C PHE A 191 -14.64 -16.97 7.49
N GLN A 192 -14.12 -17.97 6.76
CA GLN A 192 -14.36 -18.09 5.32
C GLN A 192 -15.85 -18.26 4.99
N ALA A 193 -16.59 -19.03 5.79
CA ALA A 193 -18.03 -19.18 5.63
C ALA A 193 -18.76 -17.84 5.84
N HIS A 194 -18.38 -17.08 6.86
CA HIS A 194 -18.92 -15.74 7.10
C HIS A 194 -18.65 -14.77 5.93
N LEU A 195 -17.42 -14.76 5.41
CA LEU A 195 -17.04 -13.91 4.28
C LEU A 195 -17.72 -14.28 2.95
N SER A 196 -18.26 -15.49 2.84
CA SER A 196 -18.94 -15.95 1.61
C SER A 196 -20.35 -15.36 1.45
N ASP A 197 -20.88 -14.70 2.48
CA ASP A 197 -22.15 -13.99 2.40
C ASP A 197 -21.95 -12.69 1.58
N PRO A 198 -22.72 -12.46 0.49
CA PRO A 198 -22.62 -11.24 -0.31
C PRO A 198 -22.82 -9.93 0.46
N ILE A 199 -23.50 -9.98 1.62
CA ILE A 199 -23.65 -8.82 2.51
C ILE A 199 -22.29 -8.36 3.07
N ASN A 200 -21.31 -9.27 3.13
CA ASN A 200 -19.96 -9.04 3.62
C ASN A 200 -18.95 -8.73 2.51
N GLU A 201 -19.40 -8.27 1.33
CA GLU A 201 -18.57 -7.66 0.28
C GLU A 201 -18.64 -6.11 0.34
N PRO A 202 -18.04 -5.45 1.35
CA PRO A 202 -18.17 -4.01 1.52
C PRO A 202 -17.28 -3.20 0.55
N CYS A 203 -16.31 -3.84 -0.13
CA CYS A 203 -15.39 -3.15 -1.03
C CYS A 203 -15.75 -3.45 -2.49
N GLY A 204 -15.76 -2.43 -3.35
CA GLY A 204 -15.84 -2.62 -4.82
C GLY A 204 -14.67 -3.40 -5.44
N LEU A 205 -13.74 -3.90 -4.61
CA LEU A 205 -12.60 -4.77 -4.96
C LEU A 205 -12.75 -6.20 -4.37
N GLY A 206 -13.83 -6.50 -3.63
CA GLY A 206 -14.09 -7.80 -3.01
C GLY A 206 -14.36 -7.72 -1.50
N THR A 207 -14.11 -8.80 -0.79
CA THR A 207 -14.30 -8.88 0.67
C THR A 207 -13.16 -8.17 1.41
N CYS A 208 -13.49 -7.28 2.35
CA CYS A 208 -12.51 -6.56 3.15
C CYS A 208 -12.60 -6.94 4.63
N VAL A 209 -11.45 -7.07 5.27
CA VAL A 209 -11.31 -7.42 6.69
C VAL A 209 -10.45 -6.40 7.41
N GLN A 210 -10.64 -6.27 8.71
CA GLN A 210 -9.73 -5.53 9.55
C GLN A 210 -8.68 -6.48 10.11
N VAL A 211 -7.41 -6.10 10.00
CA VAL A 211 -6.29 -6.87 10.52
C VAL A 211 -5.50 -6.02 11.51
N SER A 212 -5.36 -6.54 12.71
CA SER A 212 -4.54 -5.99 13.78
C SER A 212 -3.27 -6.83 13.89
N PHE A 213 -2.10 -6.21 13.82
CA PHE A 213 -0.81 -6.88 13.84
C PHE A 213 0.01 -6.49 15.07
N LYS A 214 0.79 -7.44 15.56
CA LYS A 214 1.95 -7.19 16.41
C LYS A 214 3.17 -7.73 15.67
N VAL A 215 3.95 -6.82 15.08
CA VAL A 215 5.13 -7.11 14.27
C VAL A 215 6.36 -6.86 15.10
N GLU A 216 7.36 -7.71 14.95
CA GLU A 216 8.67 -7.51 15.54
C GLU A 216 9.69 -7.04 14.52
N PHE A 217 10.32 -5.92 14.84
CA PHE A 217 11.52 -5.44 14.17
C PHE A 217 12.72 -5.62 15.09
N SER A 218 13.93 -5.62 14.51
CA SER A 218 15.19 -5.80 15.22
C SER A 218 15.43 -4.84 16.40
N ASN A 219 14.68 -3.75 16.51
CA ASN A 219 14.82 -2.73 17.56
C ASN A 219 13.50 -2.38 18.27
N SER A 220 12.34 -2.93 17.87
CA SER A 220 11.05 -2.58 18.48
C SER A 220 9.93 -3.55 18.15
N LEU A 221 8.96 -3.66 19.05
CA LEU A 221 7.65 -4.21 18.75
C LEU A 221 6.74 -3.11 18.23
N PHE A 222 6.12 -3.37 17.08
CA PHE A 222 5.24 -2.43 16.40
C PHE A 222 3.83 -3.01 16.34
N HIS A 223 2.83 -2.17 16.66
CA HIS A 223 1.43 -2.53 16.58
C HIS A 223 0.74 -1.67 15.53
N MET A 224 -0.07 -2.30 14.69
CA MET A 224 -0.79 -1.62 13.61
C MET A 224 -2.16 -2.24 13.39
N ASP A 225 -3.13 -1.38 13.10
CA ASP A 225 -4.49 -1.77 12.68
C ASP A 225 -4.70 -1.24 11.26
N ILE A 226 -5.02 -2.13 10.33
CA ILE A 226 -5.22 -1.79 8.92
C ILE A 226 -6.42 -2.54 8.35
N ILE A 227 -6.85 -2.12 7.16
CA ILE A 227 -7.83 -2.85 6.36
C ILE A 227 -7.09 -3.60 5.27
N ALA A 228 -7.43 -4.88 5.11
CA ALA A 228 -6.89 -5.75 4.07
C ALA A 228 -8.01 -6.28 3.18
N VAL A 229 -7.70 -6.48 1.90
CA VAL A 229 -8.57 -7.17 0.95
C VAL A 229 -8.28 -8.67 1.03
N VAL A 230 -9.33 -9.47 1.08
CA VAL A 230 -9.25 -10.92 1.01
C VAL A 230 -9.26 -11.32 -0.46
N VAL A 231 -8.25 -12.09 -0.87
CA VAL A 231 -8.13 -12.56 -2.26
C VAL A 231 -7.82 -14.05 -2.30
N GLU A 232 -8.11 -14.68 -3.44
CA GLU A 232 -7.71 -16.07 -3.66
C GLU A 232 -6.20 -16.19 -3.90
N PRO A 233 -5.52 -17.25 -3.45
CA PRO A 233 -4.06 -17.38 -3.61
C PRO A 233 -3.57 -17.32 -5.06
N ASP A 234 -4.41 -17.73 -6.02
CA ASP A 234 -4.13 -17.70 -7.45
C ASP A 234 -4.07 -16.29 -8.05
N THR A 235 -4.65 -15.31 -7.35
CA THR A 235 -4.59 -13.89 -7.73
C THR A 235 -3.30 -13.20 -7.29
N ILE A 236 -2.51 -13.84 -6.40
CA ILE A 236 -1.24 -13.31 -5.91
C ILE A 236 -0.08 -13.83 -6.77
N PRO A 237 0.88 -12.98 -7.17
CA PRO A 237 2.06 -13.46 -7.89
C PRO A 237 2.80 -14.57 -7.13
N ASN A 238 3.30 -15.53 -7.88
CA ASN A 238 3.95 -16.74 -7.36
C ASN A 238 3.01 -17.69 -6.59
N LEU A 239 1.69 -17.54 -6.71
CA LEU A 239 0.67 -18.40 -6.07
C LEU A 239 0.88 -18.49 -4.55
N ARG A 240 1.34 -17.39 -3.94
CA ARG A 240 1.75 -17.37 -2.54
C ARG A 240 0.54 -17.24 -1.63
N SER A 241 0.42 -18.17 -0.68
CA SER A 241 -0.38 -17.99 0.52
C SER A 241 0.33 -17.07 1.51
N GLY A 242 -0.35 -16.06 2.04
CA GLY A 242 0.31 -15.10 2.92
C GLY A 242 -0.46 -13.80 3.15
N ILE A 243 0.12 -12.98 4.00
CA ILE A 243 -0.24 -11.56 4.13
C ILE A 243 0.81 -10.74 3.39
N MET A 244 0.34 -9.74 2.64
CA MET A 244 1.17 -8.71 2.02
C MET A 244 0.79 -7.36 2.61
N LEU A 245 1.73 -6.71 3.28
CA LEU A 245 1.49 -5.39 3.85
C LEU A 245 1.61 -4.32 2.75
N GLY A 246 0.49 -3.67 2.45
CA GLY A 246 0.44 -2.60 1.46
C GLY A 246 0.88 -1.26 2.02
N GLN A 247 1.34 -0.38 1.12
CA GLN A 247 1.88 0.94 1.42
C GLN A 247 0.97 1.77 2.30
N ARG A 248 -0.34 1.84 1.98
CA ARG A 248 -1.28 2.73 2.69
C ARG A 248 -1.35 2.41 4.17
N GLY A 249 -1.57 1.14 4.51
CA GLY A 249 -1.67 0.70 5.90
C GLY A 249 -0.37 0.92 6.68
N CYS A 250 0.78 0.69 6.04
CA CYS A 250 2.08 0.97 6.66
C CYS A 250 2.31 2.48 6.86
N ILE A 251 2.06 3.32 5.85
CA ILE A 251 2.25 4.78 5.92
C ILE A 251 1.33 5.40 6.97
N ASP A 252 0.06 5.01 7.00
CA ASP A 252 -0.92 5.50 7.99
C ASP A 252 -0.54 5.08 9.42
N ALA A 253 0.20 3.98 9.57
CA ALA A 253 0.70 3.48 10.84
C ALA A 253 2.08 4.05 11.23
N LEU A 254 2.83 4.65 10.28
CA LEU A 254 4.15 5.23 10.56
C LEU A 254 4.00 6.42 11.52
N GLN A 255 4.28 6.18 12.79
CA GLN A 255 4.53 7.23 13.76
C GLN A 255 6.00 7.60 13.69
N TYR A 256 6.31 8.85 13.31
CA TYR A 256 7.67 9.37 13.45
C TYR A 256 8.05 9.36 14.93
N ARG A 257 8.95 8.45 15.31
CA ARG A 257 9.56 8.40 16.64
C ARG A 257 11.04 8.68 16.53
N SER A 258 11.44 9.92 16.80
CA SER A 258 12.85 10.24 17.06
C SER A 258 13.21 9.77 18.47
N ILE A 259 13.90 8.64 18.58
CA ILE A 259 14.49 8.23 19.85
C ILE A 259 15.82 8.98 19.99
N SER A 260 15.92 9.86 20.99
CA SER A 260 17.14 10.64 21.23
C SER A 260 18.34 9.73 21.50
N ARG A 261 19.50 10.08 20.93
CA ARG A 261 20.79 9.41 21.15
C ARG A 261 21.10 9.21 22.64
N SER A 262 20.69 10.15 23.48
CA SER A 262 20.85 10.08 24.94
C SER A 262 20.17 8.87 25.59
N ILE A 263 19.05 8.38 25.03
CA ILE A 263 18.32 7.23 25.56
C ILE A 263 19.03 5.91 25.21
N PHE A 264 19.60 5.80 24.01
CA PHE A 264 20.40 4.64 23.63
C PHE A 264 21.69 4.54 24.44
N LEU A 265 22.38 5.66 24.65
CA LEU A 265 23.57 5.73 25.50
C LEU A 265 23.26 5.35 26.96
N ALA A 266 22.10 5.75 27.48
CA ALA A 266 21.66 5.40 28.83
C ALA A 266 21.29 3.91 28.99
N LYS A 267 20.94 3.23 27.89
CA LYS A 267 20.61 1.79 27.88
C LYS A 267 21.83 0.88 27.67
N GLY A 268 23.00 1.46 27.40
CA GLY A 268 24.23 0.70 27.13
C GLY A 268 24.26 0.07 25.74
N ASP A 269 23.35 0.47 24.84
CA ASP A 269 23.30 -0.04 23.48
C ASP A 269 24.44 0.59 22.65
N PRO A 270 25.24 -0.21 21.93
CA PRO A 270 26.31 0.32 21.09
C PRO A 270 25.71 1.07 19.89
N ILE A 271 26.04 2.35 19.76
CA ILE A 271 25.65 3.19 18.63
C ILE A 271 26.78 3.16 17.61
N ASP A 272 26.60 2.40 16.52
CA ASP A 272 27.55 2.36 15.40
C ASP A 272 27.41 3.65 14.58
N GLU A 273 28.41 4.53 14.62
CA GLU A 273 28.42 5.77 13.82
C GLU A 273 28.66 5.40 12.35
N ARG A 274 27.59 5.33 11.56
CA ARG A 274 27.71 5.24 10.10
C ARG A 274 27.08 6.48 9.47
N TYR A 275 27.95 7.20 8.76
CA TYR A 275 27.69 8.41 7.98
C TYR A 275 26.77 8.12 6.80
#